data_AF-A0A840IH34-F1
#
_entry.id   AF-A0A840IH34-F1
#
_cell.length_a   1.000
_cell.length_b   1.000
_cell.length_c   1.000
_cell.angle_alpha   90.00
_cell.angle_beta   90.00
_cell.angle_gamma   90.00
#
_symmetry.space_group_name_H-M   'P 1'
#
loop_
_entity.id
_entity.type
_entity.pdbx_description
1 polymer ?
#
loop_
_entity_poly.entity_id
_entity_poly.type
_entity_poly.pdbx_seq_one_letter_code
_entity_poly.pdbx_strand_id
1 'polypeptide(L)'
;MEDGYVIDRPNRAKTSSRTTRAIVVLLLLVSAGLMSLVIFGGWGGLQGSKLNQVVYLGLYLLMAYLVARWNRGVLPVAAALAIILLIFAAISGPEWLERDKTGFATPELIFGGDGLESSVIAMLTFLLIPVQVLLIAFAAQGFRQDWHVEVEVPKSRAQWSGAAPRRVSTRPGARRGTTTGASR
;
A
#
# COMPACT_ATOMS: atom_id res chain seq x y z
N MET A 1 -14.17 -21.24 32.98
CA MET A 1 -14.69 -20.24 32.03
C MET A 1 -13.48 -19.62 31.39
N GLU A 2 -13.34 -19.65 30.06
CA GLU A 2 -12.15 -19.09 29.40
C GLU A 2 -12.13 -17.56 29.58
N ASP A 3 -10.95 -17.01 29.89
CA ASP A 3 -10.73 -15.60 30.26
C ASP A 3 -10.93 -14.63 29.06
N GLY A 4 -12.13 -14.54 28.49
CA GLY A 4 -12.50 -13.54 27.47
C GLY A 4 -11.83 -13.69 26.09
N TYR A 5 -12.20 -12.80 25.18
CA TYR A 5 -11.76 -12.78 23.77
C TYR A 5 -10.87 -11.57 23.46
N VAL A 6 -9.93 -11.71 22.52
CA VAL A 6 -9.05 -10.64 22.00
C VAL A 6 -9.08 -10.68 20.47
N ILE A 7 -9.00 -9.49 19.86
CA ILE A 7 -8.89 -9.33 18.41
C ILE A 7 -7.47 -9.66 17.97
N ASP A 8 -7.29 -10.78 17.27
CA ASP A 8 -6.06 -11.12 16.58
C ASP A 8 -6.14 -10.75 15.09
N ARG A 9 -4.99 -10.40 14.52
CA ARG A 9 -4.82 -9.95 13.14
C ARG A 9 -3.79 -10.82 12.44
N PRO A 10 -4.14 -12.08 12.13
CA PRO A 10 -3.16 -13.12 11.78
C PRO A 10 -2.32 -12.77 10.55
N ASN A 11 -2.89 -12.02 9.60
CA ASN A 11 -2.19 -11.66 8.37
C ASN A 11 -1.11 -10.57 8.56
N ARG A 12 -1.12 -9.79 9.64
CA ARG A 12 -0.10 -8.75 9.88
C ARG A 12 1.25 -9.33 10.32
N ALA A 13 1.25 -10.56 10.82
CA ALA A 13 2.47 -11.28 11.20
C ALA A 13 3.17 -11.93 9.99
N LYS A 14 2.47 -12.14 8.87
CA LYS A 14 3.02 -12.80 7.68
C LYS A 14 4.08 -11.93 7.01
N THR A 15 5.21 -12.53 6.66
CA THR A 15 6.29 -11.84 5.93
C THR A 15 5.81 -11.30 4.60
N SER A 16 5.02 -12.06 3.85
CA SER A 16 4.44 -11.62 2.57
C SER A 16 3.62 -10.34 2.70
N SER A 17 2.78 -10.22 3.73
CA SER A 17 1.97 -9.03 3.99
C SER A 17 2.81 -7.81 4.39
N ARG A 18 3.89 -8.01 5.16
CA ARG A 18 4.85 -6.94 5.48
C ARG A 18 5.61 -6.46 4.25
N THR A 19 6.00 -7.37 3.36
CA THR A 19 6.68 -7.05 2.10
C THR A 19 5.76 -6.26 1.18
N THR A 20 4.52 -6.74 0.92
CA THR A 20 3.54 -6.00 0.11
C THR A 20 3.31 -4.60 0.67
N ARG A 21 3.19 -4.47 2.00
CA ARG A 21 3.04 -3.16 2.66
C ARG A 21 4.22 -2.24 2.38
N ALA A 22 5.44 -2.73 2.52
CA ALA A 22 6.63 -1.94 2.24
C ALA A 22 6.65 -1.46 0.78
N ILE A 23 6.29 -2.33 -0.16
CA ILE A 23 6.20 -2.00 -1.60
C ILE A 23 5.13 -0.94 -1.86
N VAL A 24 3.92 -1.09 -1.31
CA VAL A 24 2.84 -0.10 -1.50
C VAL A 24 3.23 1.27 -0.91
N VAL A 25 3.82 1.29 0.28
CA VAL A 25 4.31 2.54 0.89
C VAL A 25 5.40 3.18 0.02
N LEU A 26 6.36 2.39 -0.47
CA LEU A 26 7.42 2.88 -1.36
C LEU A 26 6.82 3.48 -2.64
N LEU A 27 5.88 2.79 -3.30
CA LEU A 27 5.24 3.27 -4.52
C LEU A 27 4.44 4.56 -4.30
N LEU A 28 3.76 4.70 -3.17
CA LEU A 28 3.07 5.95 -2.80
C LEU A 28 4.08 7.10 -2.60
N LEU A 29 5.21 6.85 -1.93
CA LEU A 29 6.24 7.86 -1.71
C LEU A 29 6.98 8.24 -2.99
N VAL A 30 7.27 7.27 -3.87
CA VAL A 30 7.85 7.53 -5.20
C VAL A 30 6.87 8.37 -6.03
N SER A 31 5.58 8.04 -6.02
CA SER A 31 4.55 8.84 -6.69
C SER A 31 4.51 10.27 -6.14
N ALA A 32 4.49 10.44 -4.82
CA ALA A 32 4.52 11.75 -4.17
C ALA A 32 5.80 12.54 -4.53
N GLY A 33 6.95 11.87 -4.60
CA GLY A 33 8.21 12.47 -5.02
C GLY A 33 8.17 12.95 -6.47
N LEU A 34 7.69 12.13 -7.39
CA LEU A 34 7.52 12.50 -8.80
C LEU A 34 6.53 13.66 -8.97
N MET A 35 5.40 13.61 -8.28
CA MET A 35 4.42 14.71 -8.27
C MET A 35 5.03 15.99 -7.73
N SER A 36 5.83 15.91 -6.66
CA SER A 36 6.52 17.06 -6.09
C SER A 36 7.46 17.68 -7.13
N LEU A 37 8.26 16.88 -7.83
CA LEU A 37 9.14 17.38 -8.89
C LEU A 37 8.37 18.08 -10.02
N VAL A 38 7.21 17.55 -10.42
CA VAL A 38 6.33 18.19 -11.42
C VAL A 38 5.75 19.50 -10.90
N ILE A 39 5.28 19.55 -9.65
CA ILE A 39 4.71 20.76 -9.03
C ILE A 39 5.78 21.85 -8.90
N PHE A 40 6.96 21.48 -8.38
CA PHE A 40 8.05 22.42 -8.16
C PHE A 40 8.65 22.90 -9.47
N GLY A 41 8.91 21.98 -10.41
CA GLY A 41 9.54 22.27 -11.69
C GLY A 41 8.64 22.92 -12.73
N GLY A 42 7.32 22.70 -12.65
CA GLY A 42 6.35 23.16 -13.63
C GLY A 42 5.40 24.26 -13.14
N TRP A 43 5.68 24.89 -11.99
CA TRP A 43 4.73 25.73 -11.27
C TRP A 43 4.08 26.82 -12.13
N GLY A 44 4.87 27.53 -12.94
CA GLY A 44 4.36 28.57 -13.85
C GLY A 44 3.37 28.03 -14.89
N GLY A 45 3.55 26.79 -15.35
CA GLY A 45 2.73 26.15 -16.39
C GLY A 45 1.42 25.52 -15.89
N LEU A 46 1.27 25.34 -14.57
CA LEU A 46 0.13 24.63 -13.93
C LEU A 46 -1.17 25.47 -13.82
N GLN A 47 -1.44 26.36 -14.77
CA GLN A 47 -2.57 27.31 -14.71
C GLN A 47 -3.90 26.59 -14.39
N GLY A 48 -4.59 27.05 -13.33
CA GLY A 48 -5.87 26.49 -12.86
C GLY A 48 -5.81 25.15 -12.10
N SER A 49 -4.67 24.43 -12.13
CA SER A 49 -4.54 23.08 -11.54
C SER A 49 -3.65 23.01 -10.28
N LYS A 50 -2.99 24.12 -9.91
CA LYS A 50 -2.02 24.17 -8.79
C LYS A 50 -2.59 23.60 -7.49
N LEU A 51 -3.79 24.03 -7.10
CA LEU A 51 -4.42 23.59 -5.85
C LEU A 51 -4.72 22.09 -5.88
N ASN A 52 -5.25 21.58 -7.00
CA ASN A 52 -5.59 20.17 -7.15
C ASN A 52 -4.36 19.28 -6.99
N GLN A 53 -3.23 19.69 -7.58
CA GLN A 53 -1.96 18.95 -7.47
C GLN A 53 -1.43 18.91 -6.02
N VAL A 54 -1.47 20.04 -5.31
CA VAL A 54 -1.03 20.09 -3.91
C VAL A 54 -1.91 19.23 -3.00
N VAL A 55 -3.23 19.26 -3.22
CA VAL A 55 -4.18 18.39 -2.49
C VAL A 55 -3.87 16.92 -2.77
N TYR A 56 -3.66 16.57 -4.04
CA TYR A 56 -3.35 15.19 -4.44
C TYR A 56 -2.03 14.69 -3.84
N LEU A 57 -1.01 15.55 -3.78
CA LEU A 57 0.26 15.25 -3.10
C LEU A 57 0.03 14.95 -1.61
N GLY A 58 -0.76 15.80 -0.94
CA GLY A 58 -1.14 15.58 0.47
C GLY A 58 -1.89 14.26 0.67
N LEU A 59 -2.81 13.90 -0.23
CA LEU A 59 -3.52 12.62 -0.19
C LEU A 59 -2.58 11.43 -0.35
N TYR A 60 -1.59 11.50 -1.24
CA TYR A 60 -0.60 10.42 -1.40
C TYR A 60 0.26 10.22 -0.16
N LEU A 61 0.73 11.31 0.45
CA LEU A 61 1.49 11.27 1.70
C LEU A 61 0.63 10.72 2.85
N LEU A 62 -0.62 11.15 2.95
CA LEU A 62 -1.58 10.62 3.91
C LEU A 62 -1.78 9.11 3.70
N MET A 63 -2.03 8.66 2.47
CA MET A 63 -2.17 7.24 2.17
C MET A 63 -0.91 6.44 2.53
N ALA A 64 0.28 6.96 2.23
CA ALA A 64 1.53 6.31 2.62
C ALA A 64 1.61 6.11 4.13
N TYR A 65 1.25 7.15 4.90
CA TYR A 65 1.19 7.08 6.36
C TYR A 65 0.14 6.08 6.87
N LEU A 66 -1.10 6.12 6.35
CA LEU A 66 -2.17 5.23 6.82
C LEU A 66 -1.89 3.75 6.46
N VAL A 67 -1.31 3.48 5.29
CA VAL A 67 -0.87 2.12 4.90
C VAL A 67 0.26 1.65 5.82
N ALA A 68 1.24 2.50 6.11
CA ALA A 68 2.33 2.18 7.05
C ALA A 68 1.79 1.83 8.45
N ARG A 69 0.71 2.50 8.89
CA ARG A 69 0.05 2.29 10.18
C ARG A 69 -0.89 1.08 10.23
N TRP A 70 -1.02 0.30 9.15
CA TRP A 70 -1.97 -0.82 9.06
C TRP A 70 -3.45 -0.42 9.24
N ASN A 71 -3.85 0.73 8.70
CA ASN A 71 -5.26 1.10 8.67
C ASN A 71 -6.06 0.18 7.73
N ARG A 72 -7.31 -0.12 8.09
CA ARG A 72 -8.19 -0.98 7.27
C ARG A 72 -8.77 -0.18 6.11
N GLY A 73 -9.01 -0.85 4.98
CA GLY A 73 -9.73 -0.25 3.84
C GLY A 73 -8.96 0.82 3.04
N VAL A 74 -7.71 1.13 3.41
CA VAL A 74 -6.91 2.15 2.70
C VAL A 74 -6.33 1.66 1.37
N LEU A 75 -6.15 0.34 1.19
CA LEU A 75 -5.60 -0.20 -0.06
C LEU A 75 -6.52 0.04 -1.27
N PRO A 76 -7.85 -0.24 -1.22
CA PRO A 76 -8.76 0.12 -2.31
C PRO A 76 -8.79 1.62 -2.60
N VAL A 77 -8.73 2.46 -1.56
CA VAL A 77 -8.72 3.93 -1.73
C VAL A 77 -7.43 4.37 -2.43
N ALA A 78 -6.27 3.85 -2.01
CA ALA A 78 -4.99 4.12 -2.67
C ALA A 78 -5.00 3.68 -4.14
N ALA A 79 -5.60 2.52 -4.45
CA ALA A 79 -5.76 2.06 -5.83
C ALA A 79 -6.67 3.01 -6.66
N ALA A 80 -7.78 3.48 -6.10
CA ALA A 80 -8.67 4.43 -6.77
C ALA A 80 -7.96 5.77 -7.06
N LEU A 81 -7.21 6.31 -6.09
CA LEU A 81 -6.42 7.52 -6.28
C LEU A 81 -5.34 7.32 -7.37
N ALA A 82 -4.72 6.14 -7.42
CA ALA A 82 -3.75 5.76 -8.44
C ALA A 82 -4.35 5.69 -9.85
N ILE A 83 -5.57 5.18 -9.99
CA ILE A 83 -6.28 5.17 -11.28
C ILE A 83 -6.52 6.60 -11.78
N ILE A 84 -6.98 7.51 -10.90
CA ILE A 84 -7.21 8.90 -11.28
C ILE A 84 -5.89 9.60 -11.66
N LEU A 85 -4.82 9.41 -10.88
CA LEU A 85 -3.52 10.00 -11.20
C LEU A 85 -2.93 9.43 -12.50
N LEU A 86 -3.13 8.14 -12.75
CA LEU A 86 -2.75 7.47 -13.99
C LEU A 86 -3.41 8.13 -15.20
N ILE A 87 -4.71 8.41 -15.12
CA ILE A 87 -5.46 9.09 -16.18
C ILE A 87 -4.91 10.51 -16.40
N PHE A 88 -4.71 11.28 -15.33
CA PHE A 88 -4.14 12.63 -15.45
C PHE A 88 -2.73 12.63 -16.03
N ALA A 89 -1.88 11.66 -15.65
CA ALA A 89 -0.55 11.50 -16.22
C ALA A 89 -0.61 11.19 -17.72
N ALA A 90 -1.52 10.30 -18.14
CA ALA A 90 -1.68 9.93 -19.55
C ALA A 90 -2.15 11.10 -20.43
N ILE A 91 -3.03 11.97 -19.91
CA ILE A 91 -3.53 13.14 -20.63
C ILE A 91 -2.52 14.29 -20.60
N SER A 92 -1.88 14.53 -19.44
CA SER A 92 -0.97 15.67 -19.26
C SER A 92 0.42 15.46 -19.84
N GLY A 93 0.89 14.22 -20.01
CA GLY A 93 2.22 13.95 -20.55
C GLY A 93 2.46 14.57 -21.94
N PRO A 94 1.58 14.32 -22.94
CA PRO A 94 1.68 14.94 -24.27
C PRO A 94 1.64 16.47 -24.24
N GLU A 95 0.77 17.04 -23.39
CA GLU A 95 0.61 18.49 -23.23
C GLU A 95 1.92 19.19 -22.81
N TRP A 96 2.76 18.54 -22.02
CA TRP A 96 4.08 19.08 -21.67
C TRP A 96 5.04 19.08 -22.86
N LEU A 97 5.01 18.04 -23.72
CA LEU A 97 5.82 18.02 -24.93
C LEU A 97 5.39 19.10 -25.94
N GLU A 98 4.10 19.46 -25.97
CA GLU A 98 3.65 20.54 -26.86
C GLU A 98 4.18 21.92 -26.48
N ARG A 99 4.55 22.10 -25.21
CA ARG A 99 5.21 23.32 -24.67
C ARG A 99 6.71 23.33 -24.94
N ASP A 100 7.28 22.25 -25.45
CA ASP A 100 8.68 22.14 -25.84
C ASP A 100 8.90 22.65 -27.28
N LYS A 101 8.40 23.85 -27.55
CA LYS A 101 8.50 24.52 -28.86
C LYS A 101 9.12 25.90 -28.69
N THR A 102 9.80 26.35 -29.74
CA THR A 102 10.36 27.70 -29.81
C THR A 102 9.27 28.75 -29.57
N GLY A 103 9.47 29.60 -28.56
CA GLY A 103 8.53 30.66 -28.16
C GLY A 103 7.76 30.42 -26.85
N PHE A 104 7.87 29.24 -26.24
CA PHE A 104 7.39 29.01 -24.87
C PHE A 104 8.49 29.34 -23.86
N ALA A 105 8.13 30.06 -22.80
CA ALA A 105 9.03 30.27 -21.67
C ALA A 105 9.18 28.98 -20.86
N THR A 106 10.38 28.74 -20.32
CA THR A 106 10.60 27.69 -19.32
C THR A 106 9.62 27.90 -18.17
N PRO A 107 8.89 26.86 -17.72
CA PRO A 107 8.02 26.98 -16.56
C PRO A 107 8.80 27.52 -15.36
N GLU A 108 8.24 28.47 -14.63
CA GLU A 108 8.88 28.99 -13.41
C GLU A 108 8.77 27.98 -12.26
N LEU A 109 9.75 28.01 -11.35
CA LEU A 109 9.69 27.32 -10.06
C LEU A 109 8.64 27.94 -9.13
N ILE A 110 8.21 27.18 -8.11
CA ILE A 110 7.26 27.67 -7.09
C ILE A 110 7.78 28.88 -6.29
N PHE A 111 9.10 28.97 -6.10
CA PHE A 111 9.76 30.03 -5.31
C PHE A 111 10.50 31.04 -6.19
N GLY A 112 10.21 31.07 -7.50
CA GLY A 112 10.87 31.90 -8.49
C GLY A 112 12.13 31.25 -9.09
N GLY A 113 12.55 31.76 -10.26
CA GLY A 113 13.64 31.22 -11.06
C GLY A 113 13.18 30.24 -12.14
N ASP A 114 14.13 29.81 -12.98
CA ASP A 114 13.88 28.87 -14.07
C ASP A 114 13.57 27.47 -13.51
N GLY A 115 12.43 26.91 -13.92
CA GLY A 115 12.02 25.56 -13.56
C GLY A 115 12.63 24.50 -14.44
N LEU A 116 11.95 23.36 -14.51
CA LEU A 116 12.39 22.23 -15.32
C LEU A 116 11.95 22.45 -16.77
N GLU A 117 12.79 21.98 -17.70
CA GLU A 117 12.44 21.93 -19.11
C GLU A 117 11.15 21.12 -19.31
N SER A 118 10.30 21.57 -20.23
CA SER A 118 9.01 20.94 -20.51
C SER A 118 9.15 19.45 -20.88
N SER A 119 10.20 19.08 -21.61
CA SER A 119 10.55 17.70 -21.96
C SER A 119 10.84 16.83 -20.72
N VAL A 120 11.55 17.37 -19.73
CA VAL A 120 11.84 16.69 -18.44
C VAL A 120 10.57 16.52 -17.62
N ILE A 121 9.71 17.54 -17.57
CA ILE A 121 8.41 17.44 -16.87
C ILE A 121 7.51 16.40 -17.54
N ALA A 122 7.51 16.33 -18.88
CA ALA A 122 6.80 15.31 -19.63
C ALA A 122 7.31 13.91 -19.26
N MET A 123 8.63 13.70 -19.24
CA MET A 123 9.25 12.43 -18.85
C MET A 123 8.85 12.03 -17.42
N LEU A 124 8.93 12.95 -16.45
CA LEU A 124 8.51 12.69 -15.07
C LEU A 124 7.01 12.33 -14.99
N THR A 125 6.18 12.99 -15.79
CA THR A 125 4.75 12.72 -15.89
C THR A 125 4.50 11.33 -16.49
N PHE A 126 5.21 10.95 -17.55
CA PHE A 126 5.12 9.60 -18.12
C PHE A 126 5.63 8.53 -17.15
N LEU A 127 6.63 8.83 -16.31
CA LEU A 127 7.12 7.89 -15.29
C LEU A 127 6.07 7.61 -14.20
N LEU A 128 5.12 8.52 -13.96
CA LEU A 128 3.99 8.24 -13.07
C LEU A 128 3.11 7.09 -13.59
N ILE A 129 3.01 6.86 -14.90
CA ILE A 129 2.16 5.81 -15.50
C ILE A 129 2.57 4.41 -15.01
N PRO A 130 3.80 3.92 -15.25
CA PRO A 130 4.20 2.60 -14.77
C PRO A 130 4.17 2.51 -13.24
N VAL A 131 4.49 3.58 -12.52
CA VAL A 131 4.42 3.62 -11.05
C VAL A 131 2.97 3.44 -10.57
N GLN A 132 1.99 4.09 -11.20
CA GLN A 132 0.58 3.93 -10.84
C GLN A 132 0.06 2.53 -11.17
N VAL A 133 0.45 1.95 -12.32
CA VAL A 133 0.09 0.56 -12.66
C VAL A 133 0.62 -0.42 -11.62
N LEU A 134 1.88 -0.27 -11.19
CA LEU A 134 2.46 -1.07 -10.12
C LEU A 134 1.73 -0.85 -8.80
N LEU A 135 1.43 0.40 -8.43
CA LEU A 135 0.71 0.72 -7.20
C LEU A 135 -0.67 0.06 -7.16
N ILE A 136 -1.42 0.11 -8.25
CA ILE A 136 -2.72 -0.55 -8.39
C ILE A 136 -2.57 -2.06 -8.21
N ALA A 137 -1.61 -2.69 -8.89
CA ALA A 137 -1.39 -4.14 -8.82
C ALA A 137 -1.04 -4.60 -7.40
N PHE A 138 -0.10 -3.92 -6.73
CA PHE A 138 0.31 -4.26 -5.36
C PHE A 138 -0.76 -3.91 -4.31
N ALA A 139 -1.55 -2.85 -4.51
CA ALA A 139 -2.68 -2.55 -3.65
C ALA A 139 -3.77 -3.63 -3.76
N ALA A 140 -4.08 -4.09 -4.97
CA ALA A 140 -5.00 -5.19 -5.21
C ALA A 140 -4.48 -6.51 -4.59
N GLN A 141 -3.18 -6.80 -4.76
CA GLN A 141 -2.54 -7.96 -4.13
C GLN A 141 -2.61 -7.88 -2.60
N GLY A 142 -2.30 -6.73 -2.01
CA GLY A 142 -2.38 -6.52 -0.56
C GLY A 142 -3.81 -6.69 -0.04
N PHE A 143 -4.82 -6.25 -0.80
CA PHE A 143 -6.21 -6.48 -0.43
C PHE A 143 -6.58 -7.97 -0.42
N ARG A 144 -6.12 -8.73 -1.42
CA ARG A 144 -6.28 -10.20 -1.50
C ARG A 144 -5.50 -10.98 -0.43
N GLN A 145 -4.62 -10.31 0.33
CA GLN A 145 -3.96 -10.90 1.49
C GLN A 145 -4.77 -10.73 2.78
N ASP A 146 -6.06 -10.38 2.68
CA ASP A 146 -7.02 -10.36 3.79
C ASP A 146 -6.56 -9.46 4.95
N TRP A 147 -6.02 -8.27 4.63
CA TRP A 147 -5.56 -7.30 5.64
C TRP A 147 -6.70 -6.77 6.51
N HIS A 148 -7.94 -6.87 6.02
CA HIS A 148 -9.15 -6.45 6.73
C HIS A 148 -9.64 -7.51 7.73
N VAL A 149 -9.17 -8.76 7.63
CA VAL A 149 -9.67 -9.86 8.46
C VAL A 149 -9.14 -9.74 9.86
N GLU A 150 -10.08 -9.78 10.80
CA GLU A 150 -9.83 -9.81 12.22
C GLU A 150 -10.61 -10.96 12.83
N VAL A 151 -9.91 -11.74 13.65
CA VAL A 151 -10.47 -12.95 14.25
C VAL A 151 -10.49 -12.75 15.75
N GLU A 152 -11.64 -12.97 16.35
CA GLU A 152 -11.77 -13.02 17.80
C GLU A 152 -11.26 -14.37 18.29
N VAL A 153 -10.21 -14.36 19.09
CA VAL A 153 -9.62 -15.56 19.68
C VAL A 153 -9.72 -15.52 21.20
N PRO A 154 -9.98 -16.64 21.89
CA PRO A 154 -9.92 -16.69 23.35
C PRO A 154 -8.53 -16.26 23.83
N LYS A 155 -8.45 -15.52 24.95
CA LYS A 155 -7.17 -15.04 25.50
C LYS A 155 -6.15 -16.16 25.73
N SER A 156 -6.62 -17.35 26.13
CA SER A 156 -5.81 -18.55 26.30
C SER A 156 -5.07 -18.97 25.01
N ARG A 157 -5.67 -18.72 23.83
CA ARG A 157 -5.09 -19.01 22.51
C ARG A 157 -4.29 -17.83 21.96
N ALA A 158 -4.63 -16.59 22.32
CA ALA A 158 -3.91 -15.38 21.91
C ALA A 158 -2.46 -15.34 22.40
N GLN A 159 -2.15 -16.02 23.51
CA GLN A 159 -0.81 -16.06 24.10
C GLN A 159 0.18 -16.98 23.37
N TRP A 160 -0.28 -17.81 22.41
CA TRP A 160 0.57 -18.73 21.67
C TRP A 160 0.87 -18.23 20.24
N SER A 161 1.82 -17.31 20.09
CA SER A 161 2.37 -16.95 18.79
C SER A 161 3.48 -17.93 18.37
N GLY A 162 3.15 -19.02 17.67
CA GLY A 162 4.16 -19.75 16.88
C GLY A 162 4.16 -21.28 16.79
N ALA A 163 3.27 -22.07 17.41
CA ALA A 163 3.29 -23.52 17.15
C ALA A 163 2.43 -23.88 15.95
N ALA A 164 3.03 -24.68 15.07
CA ALA A 164 2.32 -25.49 14.09
C ALA A 164 1.12 -26.20 14.75
N PRO A 165 0.00 -26.35 14.03
CA PRO A 165 -1.18 -27.01 14.58
C PRO A 165 -0.77 -28.39 15.10
N ARG A 166 -1.02 -28.63 16.39
CA ARG A 166 -0.82 -29.93 17.00
C ARG A 166 -1.67 -30.91 16.19
N ARG A 167 -1.04 -31.77 15.38
CA ARG A 167 -1.74 -32.92 14.78
C ARG A 167 -2.30 -33.68 15.97
N VAL A 168 -3.63 -33.68 16.08
CA VAL A 168 -4.32 -34.52 17.06
C VAL A 168 -3.94 -35.95 16.71
N SER A 169 -3.03 -36.55 17.47
CA SER A 169 -2.76 -37.97 17.34
C SER A 169 -3.95 -38.71 17.92
N THR A 170 -4.85 -39.14 17.06
CA THR A 170 -5.80 -40.20 17.40
C THR A 170 -5.00 -41.50 17.56
N ARG A 171 -4.40 -41.71 18.74
CA ARG A 171 -3.98 -43.04 19.19
C ARG A 171 -4.99 -43.51 20.24
N PRO A 172 -5.92 -44.39 19.89
CA PRO A 172 -6.81 -45.03 20.86
C PRO A 172 -6.00 -45.89 21.83
N GLY A 173 -6.16 -45.58 23.11
CA GLY A 173 -5.97 -46.41 24.30
C GLY A 173 -5.07 -47.65 24.22
N ALA A 174 -3.81 -47.51 24.62
CA ALA A 174 -3.07 -48.59 25.26
C ALA A 174 -3.26 -48.46 26.79
N ARG A 175 -4.21 -49.19 27.37
CA ARG A 175 -4.28 -49.41 28.83
C ARG A 175 -3.74 -50.82 29.13
N ARG A 176 -2.59 -50.86 29.80
CA ARG A 176 -1.96 -52.04 30.40
C ARG A 176 -2.32 -52.09 31.90
N GLY A 177 -2.47 -53.30 32.44
CA GLY A 177 -2.43 -53.62 33.87
C GLY A 177 -3.65 -54.42 34.34
N THR A 178 -3.60 -55.77 34.39
CA THR A 178 -3.26 -56.63 35.57
C THR A 178 -4.35 -56.57 36.68
N THR A 179 -4.90 -57.65 37.25
CA THR A 179 -4.26 -58.87 37.80
C THR A 179 -5.34 -59.88 38.28
N THR A 180 -5.01 -61.18 38.25
CA THR A 180 -5.37 -62.29 39.21
C THR A 180 -6.81 -62.80 39.42
N GLY A 181 -7.00 -64.13 39.31
CA GLY A 181 -7.63 -64.91 40.39
C GLY A 181 -8.77 -65.90 40.07
N ALA A 182 -8.42 -67.20 40.15
CA ALA A 182 -9.19 -68.31 40.78
C ALA A 182 -10.42 -68.97 40.10
N SER A 183 -10.23 -70.26 39.77
CA SER A 183 -11.10 -71.45 40.02
C SER A 183 -12.61 -71.37 39.76
N ARG A 184 -13.13 -72.19 38.84
CA ARG A 184 -13.58 -73.59 39.05
C ARG A 184 -13.97 -74.20 37.71
#